data_AF-A0A9E7I0P8-F1
#
_entry.id   AF-A0A9E7I0P8-F1
#
_cell.length_a   1.000
_cell.length_b   1.000
_cell.length_c   1.000
_cell.angle_alpha   90.00
_cell.angle_beta   90.00
_cell.angle_gamma   90.00
#
_symmetry.space_group_name_H-M   'P 1'
#
loop_
_entity.id
_entity.type
_entity.pdbx_description
1 polymer ?
#
loop_
_entity_poly.entity_id
_entity_poly.type
_entity_poly.pdbx_seq_one_letter_code
_entity_poly.pdbx_strand_id
1 'polypeptide(L)'
;MISRIIYVINFLFGFDVIQVAVALSHAAILEESMQARDLLMEQNVALDLARREAEMAIRARNDFLAVMNHKMRNPMHAIIALSFVLLETELTPEQRLMIETVLKSSNLLAALINDVFDLSKLEDGSFELEIANFNLHAIFREVINLIKLIAAVKKLCVYDIGPRFALMCHR
;
A
#
# COMPACT_ATOMS: atom_id res chain seq x y z
N MET A 1 46.20 -73.67 -7.25
CA MET A 1 44.97 -73.57 -8.08
C MET A 1 43.76 -73.13 -7.25
N ILE A 2 43.49 -73.78 -6.11
CA ILE A 2 42.35 -73.50 -5.22
C ILE A 2 42.38 -72.06 -4.63
N SER A 3 43.53 -71.54 -4.17
CA SER A 3 43.60 -70.16 -3.64
C SER A 3 43.26 -69.07 -4.68
N ARG A 4 43.59 -69.28 -5.96
CA ARG A 4 43.22 -68.32 -7.03
C ARG A 4 41.71 -68.35 -7.31
N ILE A 5 41.10 -69.53 -7.22
CA ILE A 5 39.65 -69.70 -7.40
C ILE A 5 38.89 -69.03 -6.24
N ILE A 6 39.33 -69.23 -4.99
CA ILE A 6 38.75 -68.57 -3.81
C ILE A 6 38.88 -67.04 -3.91
N TYR A 7 40.01 -66.53 -4.38
CA TYR A 7 40.21 -65.08 -4.53
C TYR A 7 39.27 -64.47 -5.58
N VAL A 8 39.10 -65.14 -6.73
CA VAL A 8 38.21 -64.69 -7.81
C VAL A 8 36.74 -64.77 -7.38
N ILE A 9 36.36 -65.81 -6.63
CA ILE A 9 35.02 -65.95 -6.05
C ILE A 9 34.77 -64.83 -5.03
N ASN A 10 35.64 -64.63 -4.05
CA ASN A 10 35.49 -63.54 -3.07
C ASN A 10 35.52 -62.15 -3.73
N PHE A 11 36.30 -61.97 -4.79
CA PHE A 11 36.38 -60.70 -5.52
C PHE A 11 35.09 -60.42 -6.31
N LEU A 12 34.54 -61.43 -7.01
CA LEU A 12 33.29 -61.29 -7.76
C LEU A 12 32.08 -61.10 -6.83
N PHE A 13 31.92 -61.96 -5.80
CA PHE A 13 30.82 -61.82 -4.84
C PHE A 13 30.95 -60.53 -4.00
N GLY A 14 32.17 -60.12 -3.63
CA GLY A 14 32.39 -58.87 -2.92
C GLY A 14 32.08 -57.63 -3.77
N PHE A 15 32.38 -57.66 -5.06
CA PHE A 15 32.09 -56.57 -6.00
C PHE A 15 30.59 -56.39 -6.22
N ASP A 16 29.85 -57.48 -6.41
CA ASP A 16 28.39 -57.45 -6.58
C ASP A 16 27.67 -56.96 -5.31
N VAL A 17 28.14 -57.38 -4.12
CA VAL A 17 27.58 -56.90 -2.84
C VAL A 17 27.78 -55.39 -2.66
N ILE A 18 28.94 -54.85 -3.05
CA ILE A 18 29.21 -53.40 -3.00
C ILE A 18 28.31 -52.65 -3.99
N GLN A 19 28.12 -53.15 -5.21
CA GLN A 19 27.25 -52.51 -6.20
C GLN A 19 25.78 -52.51 -5.74
N VAL A 20 25.30 -53.61 -5.15
CA VAL A 20 23.94 -53.69 -4.59
C VAL A 20 23.78 -52.72 -3.42
N ALA A 21 24.76 -52.62 -2.51
CA ALA A 21 24.71 -51.68 -1.39
C ALA A 21 24.64 -50.21 -1.86
N VAL A 22 25.43 -49.84 -2.88
CA VAL A 22 25.39 -48.50 -3.47
C VAL A 22 24.06 -48.24 -4.16
N ALA A 23 23.52 -49.20 -4.92
CA ALA A 23 22.22 -49.06 -5.56
C ALA A 23 21.08 -48.88 -4.55
N LEU A 24 21.08 -49.63 -3.44
CA LEU A 24 20.11 -49.48 -2.36
C LEU A 24 20.25 -48.12 -1.65
N SER A 25 21.47 -47.66 -1.41
CA SER A 25 21.71 -46.34 -0.82
C SER A 25 21.19 -45.22 -1.73
N HIS A 26 21.47 -45.28 -3.04
CA HIS A 26 20.93 -44.31 -3.99
C HIS A 26 19.41 -44.36 -4.09
N ALA A 27 18.81 -45.56 -4.08
CA ALA A 27 17.36 -45.71 -4.09
C ALA A 27 16.71 -45.08 -2.86
N ALA A 28 17.28 -45.28 -1.66
CA ALA A 28 16.79 -44.67 -0.43
C ALA A 28 16.91 -43.13 -0.44
N ILE A 29 18.04 -42.59 -0.92
CA ILE A 29 18.23 -41.13 -1.05
C ILE A 29 17.23 -40.55 -2.07
N LEU A 30 16.99 -41.27 -3.18
CA LEU A 30 16.03 -40.84 -4.20
C LEU A 30 14.60 -40.80 -3.62
N GLU A 31 14.22 -41.81 -2.84
CA GLU A 31 12.92 -41.86 -2.17
C GLU A 31 12.74 -40.71 -1.17
N GLU A 32 13.73 -40.47 -0.30
CA GLU A 32 13.71 -39.34 0.65
C GLU A 32 13.63 -37.99 -0.07
N SER A 33 14.41 -37.82 -1.14
CA SER A 33 14.38 -36.60 -1.96
C SER A 33 13.02 -36.40 -2.65
N MET A 34 12.40 -37.47 -3.15
CA MET A 34 11.08 -37.43 -3.77
C MET A 34 10.02 -37.04 -2.74
N GLN A 35 10.01 -37.66 -1.55
CA GLN A 35 9.09 -37.33 -0.46
C GLN A 35 9.24 -35.88 -0.01
N ALA A 36 10.48 -35.40 0.15
CA ALA A 36 10.74 -34.00 0.50
C ALA A 36 10.22 -33.04 -0.57
N ARG A 37 10.40 -33.38 -1.86
CA ARG A 37 9.91 -32.56 -2.97
C ARG A 37 8.39 -32.52 -3.00
N ASP A 38 7.72 -33.65 -2.80
CA ASP A 38 6.26 -33.73 -2.81
C ASP A 38 5.66 -32.93 -1.65
N LEU A 39 6.24 -33.03 -0.45
CA LEU A 39 5.86 -32.20 0.70
C LEU A 39 6.05 -30.70 0.42
N LEU A 40 7.19 -30.30 -0.16
CA LEU A 40 7.43 -28.91 -0.55
C LEU A 40 6.43 -28.43 -1.61
N MET A 41 6.03 -29.30 -2.54
CA MET A 41 5.04 -28.97 -3.56
C MET A 41 3.66 -28.76 -2.95
N GLU A 42 3.22 -29.62 -2.02
CA GLU A 42 1.97 -29.44 -1.28
C GLU A 42 1.98 -28.14 -0.45
N GLN A 43 3.07 -27.85 0.25
CA GLN A 43 3.23 -26.61 1.01
C GLN A 43 3.18 -25.37 0.11
N ASN A 44 3.84 -25.41 -1.05
CA ASN A 44 3.80 -24.31 -2.00
C ASN A 44 2.38 -24.07 -2.54
N VAL A 45 1.62 -25.12 -2.82
CA VAL A 45 0.22 -24.99 -3.25
C VAL A 45 -0.64 -24.39 -2.14
N ALA A 46 -0.48 -24.85 -0.90
CA ALA A 46 -1.21 -24.31 0.24
C ALA A 46 -0.86 -22.83 0.51
N LEU A 47 0.43 -22.48 0.40
CA LEU A 47 0.91 -21.09 0.54
C LEU A 47 0.38 -20.20 -0.57
N ASP A 48 0.36 -20.66 -1.82
CA ASP A 48 -0.18 -19.89 -2.95
C ASP A 48 -1.69 -19.66 -2.78
N LEU A 49 -2.43 -20.67 -2.33
CA LEU A 49 -3.85 -20.53 -2.03
C LEU A 49 -4.09 -19.50 -0.92
N ALA A 50 -3.41 -19.63 0.22
CA ALA A 50 -3.52 -18.70 1.33
C ALA A 50 -3.13 -17.27 0.93
N ARG A 51 -2.09 -17.13 0.10
CA ARG A 51 -1.68 -15.85 -0.47
C ARG A 51 -2.78 -15.25 -1.35
N ARG A 52 -3.36 -16.01 -2.27
CA ARG A 52 -4.45 -15.53 -3.14
C ARG A 52 -5.67 -15.11 -2.34
N GLU A 53 -6.03 -15.86 -1.31
CA GLU A 53 -7.13 -15.50 -0.39
C GLU A 53 -6.85 -14.18 0.32
N ALA A 54 -5.64 -14.00 0.85
CA ALA A 54 -5.22 -12.75 1.47
C ALA A 54 -5.25 -11.57 0.48
N GLU A 55 -4.75 -11.76 -0.74
CA GLU A 55 -4.80 -10.73 -1.79
C GLU A 55 -6.24 -10.37 -2.18
N MET A 56 -7.15 -11.34 -2.28
CA MET A 56 -8.57 -11.08 -2.54
C MET A 56 -9.22 -10.28 -1.41
N ALA A 57 -8.92 -10.63 -0.15
CA ALA A 57 -9.42 -9.90 1.01
C ALA A 57 -8.91 -8.45 1.04
N ILE A 58 -7.64 -8.24 0.72
CA ILE A 58 -7.03 -6.89 0.63
C ILE A 58 -7.71 -6.07 -0.48
N ARG A 59 -7.88 -6.64 -1.68
CA ARG A 59 -8.57 -5.97 -2.79
C ARG A 59 -9.99 -5.57 -2.41
N ALA A 60 -10.77 -6.49 -1.83
CA ALA A 60 -12.13 -6.21 -1.38
C ALA A 60 -12.19 -5.10 -0.31
N ARG A 61 -11.23 -5.08 0.62
CA ARG A 61 -11.10 -4.02 1.63
C ARG A 61 -10.89 -2.66 0.96
N ASN A 62 -9.97 -2.59 0.01
CA ASN A 62 -9.60 -1.34 -0.66
C ASN A 62 -10.73 -0.82 -1.54
N ASP A 63 -11.39 -1.68 -2.31
CA ASP A 63 -12.57 -1.34 -3.10
C ASP A 63 -13.69 -0.77 -2.22
N PHE A 64 -13.93 -1.41 -1.07
CA PHE A 64 -14.91 -0.91 -0.10
C PHE A 64 -14.55 0.49 0.41
N LEU A 65 -13.30 0.71 0.82
CA LEU A 65 -12.84 2.01 1.29
C LEU A 65 -12.93 3.10 0.20
N ALA A 66 -12.56 2.79 -1.03
CA ALA A 66 -12.64 3.72 -2.15
C ALA A 66 -14.09 4.15 -2.43
N VAL A 67 -15.03 3.19 -2.49
CA VAL A 67 -16.45 3.47 -2.70
C VAL A 67 -17.03 4.27 -1.55
N MET A 68 -16.73 3.90 -0.30
CA MET A 68 -17.24 4.60 0.87
C MET A 68 -16.72 6.02 0.96
N ASN A 69 -15.42 6.26 0.73
CA ASN A 69 -14.85 7.60 0.75
C ASN A 69 -15.48 8.50 -0.32
N HIS A 70 -15.63 8.01 -1.55
CA HIS A 70 -16.34 8.76 -2.59
C HIS A 70 -17.78 9.09 -2.18
N LYS A 71 -18.51 8.11 -1.62
CA LYS A 71 -19.89 8.31 -1.17
C LYS A 71 -20.02 9.22 0.05
N MET A 72 -19.02 9.27 0.93
CA MET A 72 -18.99 10.15 2.11
C MET A 72 -18.56 11.58 1.77
N ARG A 73 -17.71 11.77 0.75
CA ARG A 73 -17.33 13.12 0.26
C ARG A 73 -18.54 13.94 -0.14
N ASN A 74 -19.53 13.37 -0.81
CA ASN A 74 -20.72 14.10 -1.27
C ASN A 74 -21.56 14.73 -0.14
N PRO A 75 -22.05 13.96 0.87
CA PRO A 75 -22.78 14.55 1.98
C PRO A 75 -21.91 15.52 2.80
N MET A 76 -20.60 15.28 2.91
CA MET A 76 -19.68 16.19 3.58
C MET A 76 -19.58 17.55 2.89
N HIS A 77 -19.38 17.57 1.57
CA HIS A 77 -19.34 18.81 0.80
C HIS A 77 -20.70 19.53 0.82
N ALA A 78 -21.81 18.79 0.85
CA ALA A 78 -23.14 19.39 1.01
C ALA A 78 -23.30 20.09 2.37
N ILE A 79 -22.86 19.47 3.47
CA ILE A 79 -22.90 20.08 4.81
C ILE A 79 -22.03 21.35 4.85
N ILE A 80 -20.83 21.31 4.26
CA ILE A 80 -19.93 22.47 4.17
C ILE A 80 -20.59 23.60 3.38
N ALA A 81 -21.13 23.30 2.19
CA ALA A 81 -21.78 24.29 1.34
C ALA A 81 -23.01 24.91 2.02
N LEU A 82 -23.87 24.11 2.64
CA LEU A 82 -25.04 24.59 3.38
C LEU A 82 -24.63 25.46 4.57
N SER A 83 -23.56 25.07 5.28
CA SER A 83 -23.03 25.86 6.39
C SER A 83 -22.52 27.23 5.92
N PHE A 84 -21.84 27.30 4.76
CA PHE A 84 -21.46 28.58 4.15
C PHE A 84 -22.68 29.42 3.77
N VAL A 85 -23.69 28.84 3.11
CA VAL A 85 -24.92 29.56 2.75
C VAL A 85 -25.64 30.12 3.99
N LEU A 86 -25.70 29.36 5.07
CA LEU A 86 -26.31 29.82 6.31
C LEU A 86 -25.54 30.96 6.97
N LEU A 87 -24.20 30.96 6.90
CA LEU A 87 -23.37 32.03 7.47
C LEU A 87 -23.57 33.41 6.79
N GLU A 88 -24.05 33.42 5.55
CA GLU A 88 -24.43 34.62 4.79
C GLU A 88 -25.82 35.17 5.14
N THR A 89 -26.57 34.49 6.02
CA THR A 89 -27.90 34.94 6.48
C THR A 89 -27.82 35.72 7.80
N GLU A 90 -28.91 36.39 8.17
CA GLU A 90 -29.05 36.99 9.50
C GLU A 90 -29.18 35.90 10.56
N LEU A 91 -28.16 35.79 11.43
CA LEU A 91 -28.06 34.79 12.49
C LEU A 91 -27.87 35.47 13.84
N THR A 92 -28.44 34.88 14.89
CA THR A 92 -28.07 35.27 16.25
C THR A 92 -26.62 34.85 16.57
N PRO A 93 -25.97 35.47 17.56
CA PRO A 93 -24.61 35.09 17.95
C PRO A 93 -24.44 33.60 18.28
N GLU A 94 -25.41 32.99 18.95
CA GLU A 94 -25.39 31.55 19.26
C GLU A 94 -25.55 30.67 18.03
N GLN A 95 -26.46 31.02 17.11
CA GLN A 95 -26.63 30.30 15.85
C GLN A 95 -25.37 30.35 14.99
N ARG A 96 -24.72 31.51 14.92
CA ARG A 96 -23.45 31.68 14.21
C ARG A 96 -22.37 30.77 14.81
N LEU A 97 -22.21 30.76 16.14
CA LEU A 97 -21.24 29.89 16.81
C LEU A 97 -21.49 28.40 16.55
N MET A 98 -22.76 27.98 16.55
CA MET A 98 -23.15 26.60 16.22
C MET A 98 -22.76 26.25 14.79
N ILE A 99 -23.08 27.09 13.82
CA ILE A 99 -22.77 26.85 12.40
C ILE A 99 -21.26 26.87 12.15
N GLU A 100 -20.52 27.78 12.77
CA GLU A 100 -19.05 27.81 12.70
C GLU A 100 -18.43 26.52 13.28
N THR A 101 -19.00 25.99 14.36
CA THR A 101 -18.58 24.71 14.95
C THR A 101 -18.87 23.55 14.00
N VAL A 102 -20.06 23.50 13.39
CA VAL A 102 -20.42 22.49 12.38
C VAL A 102 -19.47 22.56 11.18
N LEU A 103 -19.18 23.76 10.67
CA LEU A 103 -18.28 23.97 9.55
C LEU A 103 -16.86 23.50 9.88
N LYS A 104 -16.34 23.84 11.06
CA LYS A 104 -15.02 23.40 11.53
C LYS A 104 -14.93 21.88 11.62
N SER A 105 -15.92 21.23 12.25
CA SER A 105 -15.98 19.77 12.34
C SER A 105 -16.12 19.11 10.98
N SER A 106 -16.88 19.72 10.06
CA SER A 106 -17.09 19.17 8.73
C SER A 106 -15.81 19.23 7.88
N ASN A 107 -15.06 20.33 7.95
CA ASN A 107 -13.76 20.44 7.29
C ASN A 107 -12.74 19.45 7.86
N LEU A 108 -12.72 19.25 9.19
CA LEU A 108 -11.86 18.25 9.82
C LEU A 108 -12.21 16.83 9.33
N LEU A 109 -13.49 16.48 9.30
CA LEU A 109 -13.94 15.17 8.83
C LEU A 109 -13.64 14.97 7.34
N ALA A 110 -13.78 16.00 6.51
CA ALA A 110 -13.41 15.93 5.10
C ALA A 110 -11.91 15.67 4.91
N ALA A 111 -11.05 16.31 5.70
CA ALA A 111 -9.61 16.05 5.69
C ALA A 111 -9.30 14.60 6.11
N LEU A 112 -9.88 14.11 7.21
CA LEU A 112 -9.69 12.74 7.67
C LEU A 112 -10.15 11.68 6.63
N ILE A 113 -11.27 11.92 5.96
CA ILE A 113 -11.76 11.05 4.88
C ILE A 113 -10.76 10.99 3.72
N ASN A 114 -10.14 12.12 3.39
CA ASN A 114 -9.12 12.19 2.34
C ASN A 114 -7.83 11.46 2.76
N ASP A 115 -7.35 11.69 3.98
CA ASP A 115 -6.11 11.06 4.47
C ASP A 115 -6.21 9.53 4.49
N VAL A 116 -7.36 8.97 4.91
CA VAL A 116 -7.60 7.52 4.90
C VAL A 116 -7.62 6.95 3.47
N PHE A 117 -8.10 7.71 2.49
CA PHE A 117 -8.10 7.31 1.08
C PHE A 117 -6.70 7.33 0.47
N ASP A 118 -5.92 8.37 0.77
CA ASP A 118 -4.57 8.50 0.24
C ASP A 118 -3.66 7.42 0.83
N LEU A 119 -3.84 7.07 2.11
CA LEU A 119 -3.16 5.94 2.73
C LEU A 119 -3.52 4.61 2.04
N SER A 120 -4.80 4.37 1.73
CA SER A 120 -5.22 3.12 1.09
C SER A 120 -4.61 2.94 -0.31
N LYS A 121 -4.49 4.03 -1.08
CA LYS A 121 -3.82 4.03 -2.40
C LYS A 121 -2.31 3.81 -2.32
N LEU A 122 -1.69 4.28 -1.25
CA LEU A 122 -0.26 4.12 -1.04
C LEU A 122 0.08 2.67 -0.65
N GLU A 123 -0.76 2.04 0.17
CA GLU A 123 -0.59 0.65 0.62
C GLU A 123 -0.73 -0.39 -0.50
N ASP A 124 -1.58 -0.16 -1.51
CA ASP A 124 -1.76 -1.07 -2.65
C ASP A 124 -0.95 -0.71 -3.90
N GLY A 125 -0.12 0.34 -3.80
CA GLY A 125 0.70 0.81 -4.91
C GLY A 125 -0.09 1.47 -6.04
N SER A 126 -1.39 1.72 -5.88
CA SER A 126 -2.23 2.43 -6.87
C SER A 126 -2.12 3.95 -6.81
N PHE A 127 -1.22 4.47 -5.97
CA PHE A 127 -0.91 5.90 -5.91
C PHE A 127 -0.22 6.36 -7.19
N GLU A 128 -1.04 6.81 -8.16
CA GLU A 128 -0.57 7.45 -9.38
C GLU A 128 -0.58 8.97 -9.20
N LEU A 129 0.55 9.61 -9.56
CA LEU A 129 0.62 11.07 -9.63
C LEU A 129 -0.20 11.55 -10.83
N GLU A 130 -1.25 12.32 -10.57
CA GLU A 130 -2.02 12.97 -11.64
C GLU A 130 -1.17 14.07 -12.29
N ILE A 131 -0.73 13.85 -13.53
CA ILE A 131 -0.01 14.85 -14.31
C ILE A 131 -1.04 15.74 -15.01
N ALA A 132 -1.31 16.90 -14.40
CA ALA A 132 -2.20 17.91 -14.96
C ALA A 132 -1.46 19.23 -15.19
N ASN A 133 -1.92 20.02 -16.18
CA ASN A 133 -1.47 21.40 -16.32
C ASN A 133 -2.10 22.24 -15.20
N PHE A 134 -1.29 22.89 -14.38
CA PHE A 134 -1.76 23.76 -13.31
C PHE A 134 -1.04 25.11 -13.32
N ASN A 135 -1.72 26.15 -12.83
CA ASN A 135 -1.15 27.47 -12.70
C ASN A 135 -0.39 27.59 -11.36
N LEU A 136 0.93 27.39 -11.42
CA LEU A 136 1.80 27.46 -10.25
C LEU A 136 1.61 28.76 -9.45
N HIS A 137 1.46 29.91 -10.12
CA HIS A 137 1.26 31.19 -9.44
C HIS A 137 -0.11 31.29 -8.75
N ALA A 138 -1.15 30.66 -9.28
CA ALA A 138 -2.46 30.63 -8.63
C ALA A 138 -2.40 29.81 -7.33
N ILE A 139 -1.79 28.62 -7.39
CA ILE A 139 -1.61 27.75 -6.22
C ILE A 139 -0.76 28.44 -5.15
N PHE A 140 0.37 29.03 -5.53
CA PHE A 140 1.21 29.78 -4.57
C PHE A 140 0.47 30.95 -3.93
N ARG A 141 -0.37 31.68 -4.68
CA ARG A 141 -1.20 32.75 -4.10
C ARG A 141 -2.20 32.20 -3.08
N GLU A 142 -2.87 31.09 -3.38
CA GLU A 142 -3.79 30.44 -2.44
C GLU A 142 -3.07 30.00 -1.16
N VAL A 143 -1.92 29.34 -1.30
CA VAL A 143 -1.09 28.91 -0.15
C VAL A 143 -0.60 30.11 0.66
N ILE A 144 -0.11 31.16 0.01
CA ILE A 144 0.34 32.38 0.70
C ILE A 144 -0.82 33.06 1.44
N ASN A 145 -2.01 33.13 0.84
CA ASN A 145 -3.19 33.71 1.49
C ASN A 145 -3.60 32.91 2.73
N LEU A 146 -3.55 31.58 2.66
CA LEU A 146 -3.78 30.71 3.81
C LEU A 146 -2.73 30.92 4.91
N ILE A 147 -1.45 30.96 4.56
CA ILE A 147 -0.36 31.14 5.53
C ILE A 147 -0.38 32.55 6.14
N LYS A 148 -0.78 33.59 5.39
CA LYS A 148 -0.92 34.97 5.91
C LYS A 148 -1.92 35.05 7.07
N LEU A 149 -3.03 34.32 7.01
CA LEU A 149 -4.00 34.21 8.10
C LEU A 149 -3.35 33.63 9.37
N ILE A 150 -2.59 32.55 9.22
CA ILE A 150 -1.89 31.89 10.34
C ILE A 150 -0.77 32.78 10.91
N ALA A 151 -0.02 33.44 10.02
CA ALA A 151 1.07 34.32 10.37
C ALA A 151 0.60 35.57 11.11
N ALA A 152 -0.55 36.14 10.73
CA ALA A 152 -1.17 37.26 11.44
C ALA A 152 -1.50 36.91 12.90
N VAL A 153 -2.07 35.73 13.14
CA VAL A 153 -2.34 35.23 14.50
C VAL A 153 -1.06 35.06 15.32
N LYS A 154 0.02 34.61 14.67
CA LYS A 154 1.33 34.38 15.30
C LYS A 154 2.26 35.60 15.29
N LYS A 155 1.81 36.76 14.77
CA LYS A 155 2.60 37.99 14.58
C LYS A 155 3.89 37.78 13.76
N LEU A 156 3.82 36.95 12.73
CA LEU A 156 4.92 36.65 11.81
C LEU A 156 4.66 37.31 10.45
N CYS A 157 5.73 37.69 9.76
CA CYS A 157 5.66 38.26 8.40
C CYS A 157 5.87 37.17 7.34
N VAL A 158 5.02 37.14 6.33
CA VAL A 158 5.16 36.27 5.15
C VAL A 158 5.67 37.12 4.00
N TYR A 159 6.87 36.82 3.50
CA TYR A 159 7.45 37.48 2.34
C TYR A 159 7.13 36.69 1.07
N ASP A 160 6.54 37.35 0.08
CA ASP A 160 6.28 36.78 -1.24
C ASP A 160 7.55 36.90 -2.10
N ILE A 161 8.00 35.79 -2.67
CA ILE A 161 9.14 35.77 -3.58
C ILE A 161 8.56 35.97 -4.98
N GLY A 162 8.62 37.21 -5.47
CA GLY A 162 8.04 37.61 -6.76
C GLY A 162 8.52 36.79 -7.98
N PRO A 163 7.98 37.07 -9.18
CA PRO A 163 7.91 36.15 -10.34
C PRO A 163 9.24 35.72 -11.00
N ARG A 164 10.41 36.02 -10.43
CA ARG A 164 11.73 35.65 -11.00
C ARG A 164 12.03 34.16 -10.98
N PHE A 165 11.26 33.33 -10.27
CA PHE A 165 11.45 31.87 -10.28
C PHE A 165 10.99 31.19 -11.58
N ALA A 166 10.12 31.81 -12.38
CA ALA A 166 9.58 31.21 -13.62
C ALA A 166 10.62 31.10 -14.75
N LEU A 167 11.75 31.80 -14.69
CA LEU A 167 12.80 31.78 -15.73
C LEU A 167 13.78 30.60 -15.62
N MET A 168 13.65 29.72 -14.62
CA MET A 168 14.58 28.59 -14.42
C MET A 168 14.05 27.20 -14.85
N CYS A 169 12.79 27.07 -15.28
CA CYS A 169 12.23 25.78 -15.75
C CYS A 169 12.24 25.59 -17.27
N HIS A 170 12.91 26.46 -18.03
CA HIS A 170 13.23 26.23 -19.44
C HIS A 170 14.74 26.24 -19.66
N ARG A 171 15.41 25.20 -19.18
CA ARG A 171 16.61 24.64 -19.80
C ARG A 171 16.85 23.21 -19.35
#